data_AF-A0A0U4F5A1-F1
#
_entry.id   AF-A0A0U4F5A1-F1
#
_cell.length_a   1.000
_cell.length_b   1.000
_cell.length_c   1.000
_cell.angle_alpha   90.00
_cell.angle_beta   90.00
_cell.angle_gamma   90.00
#
_symmetry.space_group_name_H-M   'P 1'
#
loop_
_entity.id
_entity.type
_entity.pdbx_description
1 polymer ?
#
loop_
_entity_poly.entity_id
_entity_poly.type
_entity_poly.pdbx_seq_one_letter_code
_entity_poly.pdbx_strand_id
1 'polypeptide(L)' 'MTLAKNENGSVKENETEIAISQQPYIDGPADEKPIYRALGIDQEGNEYEVKWEVVDYWQALEDESEMCDWDSPAEVEAI' A
#
# COMPACT_ATOMS: atom_id res chain seq x y z
N MET A 1 8.74 -1.06 23.42
CA MET A 1 8.70 -0.91 21.96
C MET A 1 7.33 -0.35 21.63
N THR A 2 7.29 0.88 21.12
CA THR A 2 6.03 1.50 20.70
C THR A 2 5.64 0.82 19.41
N LEU A 3 4.57 0.02 19.42
CA LEU A 3 3.92 -0.44 18.20
C LEU A 3 3.67 0.82 17.36
N ALA A 4 4.30 0.92 16.18
CA ALA A 4 4.02 2.01 15.26
C ALA A 4 2.51 2.04 15.09
N LYS A 5 1.88 3.14 15.48
CA LYS A 5 0.43 3.26 15.38
C LYS A 5 0.06 3.01 13.92
N ASN A 6 -0.87 2.09 13.69
CA ASN A 6 -1.46 1.78 12.40
C ASN A 6 -2.33 2.95 11.89
N GLU A 7 -1.82 4.19 11.95
CA GLU A 7 -2.51 5.41 11.54
C GLU A 7 -2.83 5.41 10.04
N ASN A 8 -2.12 4.61 9.24
CA ASN A 8 -2.34 4.40 7.81
C ASN A 8 -2.88 3.00 7.47
N GLY A 9 -3.24 2.18 8.47
CA GLY A 9 -3.66 0.79 8.28
C GLY A 9 -2.51 -0.23 8.29
N SER A 10 -2.84 -1.47 7.92
CA SER A 10 -1.90 -2.57 7.74
C SER A 10 -2.35 -3.44 6.57
N VAL A 11 -1.40 -4.12 5.92
CA VAL A 11 -1.67 -5.15 4.92
C VAL A 11 -1.18 -6.50 5.43
N LYS A 12 -1.80 -7.57 4.95
CA LYS A 12 -1.38 -8.93 5.28
C LYS A 12 -0.74 -9.59 4.07
N GLU A 13 0.53 -9.95 4.21
CA GLU A 13 1.27 -10.72 3.21
C GLU A 13 1.62 -12.08 3.82
N ASN A 14 1.03 -13.15 3.27
CA ASN A 14 1.08 -14.49 3.86
C ASN A 14 0.66 -14.53 5.35
N GLU A 15 1.61 -14.72 6.25
CA GLU A 15 1.42 -14.74 7.71
C GLU A 15 1.98 -13.50 8.41
N THR A 16 2.61 -12.60 7.65
CA THR A 16 3.22 -11.37 8.13
C THR A 16 2.24 -10.21 8.01
N GLU A 17 2.01 -9.52 9.13
CA GLU A 17 1.29 -8.25 9.12
C GLU A 17 2.30 -7.12 8.96
N ILE A 18 2.07 -6.28 7.96
CA ILE A 18 2.92 -5.13 7.63
C ILE A 18 2.12 -3.88 7.97
N ALA A 19 2.55 -3.16 9.01
CA ALA A 19 1.95 -1.90 9.41
C ALA A 19 2.43 -0.78 8.47
N ILE A 20 1.49 -0.07 7.84
CA ILE A 20 1.83 0.99 6.89
C ILE A 20 2.36 2.21 7.65
N SER A 21 3.63 2.54 7.41
CA SER A 21 4.37 3.55 8.18
C SER A 21 4.21 4.97 7.65
N GLN A 22 3.73 5.14 6.41
CA GLN A 22 3.43 6.42 5.79
C GLN A 22 2.15 6.39 4.94
N GLN A 23 1.55 7.55 4.67
CA GLN A 23 0.43 7.61 3.72
C GLN A 23 0.86 7.12 2.33
N PRO A 24 0.02 6.31 1.66
CA PRO A 24 0.24 5.94 0.28
C PRO A 24 0.32 7.17 -0.63
N TYR A 25 1.21 7.12 -1.61
CA TYR A 25 1.34 8.15 -2.64
C TYR A 25 1.31 7.51 -4.02
N ILE A 26 0.86 8.28 -5.01
CA ILE A 26 0.85 7.85 -6.41
C ILE A 26 2.26 7.99 -6.97
N ASP A 27 2.77 6.91 -7.54
CA ASP A 27 4.02 6.84 -8.29
C ASP A 27 3.75 6.37 -9.72
N GLY A 28 4.61 6.78 -10.66
CA GLY A 28 4.49 6.49 -12.09
C GLY A 28 4.21 7.72 -12.96
N PRO A 29 4.38 7.60 -14.29
CA PRO A 29 4.16 8.71 -15.21
C PRO A 29 2.66 9.01 -15.38
N ALA A 30 2.34 10.29 -15.61
CA ALA A 30 0.96 10.81 -15.65
C ALA A 30 0.07 10.21 -16.76
N ASP A 31 0.67 9.61 -17.79
CA ASP A 31 -0.03 8.99 -18.93
C ASP A 31 -0.15 7.45 -18.80
N GLU A 32 0.33 6.86 -17.69
CA GLU A 32 0.17 5.43 -17.40
C GLU A 32 -0.81 5.19 -16.25
N LYS A 33 -1.17 3.91 -16.08
CA LYS A 33 -2.02 3.46 -14.98
C LYS A 33 -1.31 3.78 -13.64
N PRO A 34 -1.90 4.61 -12.76
CA PRO A 34 -1.24 5.02 -11.53
C PRO A 34 -0.99 3.81 -10.61
N ILE A 35 0.12 3.86 -9.87
CA ILE A 35 0.47 2.85 -8.88
C ILE A 35 0.58 3.55 -7.53
N TYR A 36 -0.17 3.10 -6.53
CA TYR A 36 -0.01 3.59 -5.17
C TYR A 36 1.13 2.85 -4.49
N ARG A 37 1.97 3.57 -3.76
CA ARG A 37 3.08 3.02 -2.99
C ARG A 37 3.07 3.53 -1.56
N ALA A 38 3.47 2.68 -0.63
CA ALA A 38 3.72 3.06 0.74
C ALA A 38 4.86 2.23 1.33
N LEU A 39 5.50 2.77 2.37
CA LEU A 39 6.40 1.99 3.20
C LEU A 39 5.62 1.32 4.33
N GLY A 40 6.08 0.14 4.73
CA GLY A 40 5.54 -0.62 5.83
C GLY A 40 6.63 -1.27 6.67
N ILE A 41 6.26 -1.68 7.88
CA ILE A 41 7.15 -2.36 8.83
C ILE A 41 6.42 -3.51 9.50
N ASP A 42 7.06 -4.67 9.60
CA ASP A 42 6.50 -5.82 10.32
C ASP A 42 6.78 -5.76 11.84
N GLN A 43 6.35 -6.81 12.54
CA GLN A 43 6.54 -6.92 14.00
C GLN A 43 8.00 -7.17 14.42
N GLU A 44 8.84 -7.64 13.50
CA GLU A 44 10.27 -7.90 13.73
C GLU A 44 11.11 -6.65 13.42
N GLY A 45 10.50 -5.64 12.80
CA GLY A 45 11.15 -4.39 12.41
C GLY A 45 11.75 -4.43 11.02
N ASN A 46 11.38 -5.40 10.19
CA ASN A 46 11.77 -5.46 8.78
C ASN A 46 10.93 -4.46 7.99
N GLU A 47 11.58 -3.70 7.11
CA GLU A 47 10.94 -2.69 6.28
C GLU A 47 10.53 -3.28 4.92
N TYR A 48 9.39 -2.82 4.41
CA TYR A 48 8.82 -3.28 3.15
C TYR A 48 8.32 -2.09 2.33
N GLU A 49 8.40 -2.21 1.01
CA GLU A 49 7.64 -1.40 0.07
C GLU A 49 6.37 -2.16 -0.34
N VAL A 50 5.22 -1.52 -0.20
CA VAL A 50 3.90 -2.07 -0.57
C VAL A 50 3.37 -1.29 -1.76
N LYS A 51 2.91 -2.00 -2.79
CA LYS A 51 2.38 -1.43 -4.04
C LYS A 51 0.96 -1.92 -4.29
N TRP A 52 0.09 -0.98 -4.68
CA TRP A 52 -1.26 -1.27 -5.13
C TRP A 52 -1.44 -0.75 -6.56
N GLU A 53 -1.86 -1.64 -7.44
CA GLU A 53 -2.30 -1.26 -8.78
C GLU A 53 -3.75 -0.80 -8.73
N VAL A 54 -4.08 0.27 -9.45
CA VAL A 54 -5.48 0.68 -9.56
C VAL A 54 -6.31 -0.33 -10.37
N VAL A 55 -7.62 -0.32 -10.22
CA VAL A 55 -8.53 -1.13 -11.05
C VAL A 55 -8.60 -0.58 -12.49
N ASP A 56 -8.95 -1.40 -13.48
CA ASP A 56 -8.88 -0.98 -14.90
C ASP A 56 -9.82 0.20 -15.26
N TYR A 57 -10.92 0.34 -14.54
CA TYR A 57 -11.92 1.40 -14.73
C TYR A 57 -11.71 2.60 -13.80
N TRP A 58 -10.51 2.75 -13.23
CA TRP A 58 -10.16 3.81 -12.27
C TRP A 58 -10.51 5.23 -12.74
N GLN A 59 -10.43 5.50 -14.05
CA GLN A 59 -10.75 6.81 -14.61
C GLN A 59 -12.22 7.22 -14.45
N ALA A 60 -13.11 6.26 -14.19
CA ALA A 60 -14.53 6.50 -13.93
C ALA A 60 -14.84 6.63 -12.43
N LEU A 61 -13.85 6.43 -11.55
CA LEU A 61 -14.00 6.50 -10.11
C LEU A 61 -13.66 7.91 -9.64
N GLU A 62 -14.51 8.45 -8.77
CA GLU A 62 -14.27 9.74 -8.10
C GLU A 62 -13.77 9.55 -6.67
N ASP A 63 -13.94 8.34 -6.11
CA ASP A 63 -13.55 7.99 -4.75
C ASP A 63 -12.20 7.24 -4.75
N GLU A 64 -11.22 7.78 -4.05
CA GLU A 64 -9.88 7.18 -3.94
C GLU A 64 -9.90 5.84 -3.20
N SER A 65 -10.87 5.60 -2.32
CA SER A 65 -11.00 4.32 -1.61
C SER A 65 -11.41 3.17 -2.54
N GLU A 66 -11.98 3.47 -3.71
CA GLU A 66 -12.35 2.48 -4.72
C GLU A 66 -11.26 2.27 -5.78
N MET A 67 -10.19 3.07 -5.75
CA MET A 67 -9.16 3.06 -6.80
C MET A 67 -8.40 1.73 -6.86
N CYS A 68 -8.18 1.08 -5.72
CA CYS A 68 -7.49 -0.20 -5.62
C CYS A 68 -8.02 -1.03 -4.44
N ASP A 69 -7.63 -2.30 -4.40
CA ASP A 69 -7.92 -3.19 -3.28
C ASP A 69 -6.89 -2.95 -2.16
N TRP A 70 -7.17 -1.98 -1.29
CA TRP A 70 -6.25 -1.56 -0.22
C TRP A 70 -5.86 -2.69 0.74
N ASP A 71 -6.72 -3.68 0.93
CA ASP A 71 -6.47 -4.86 1.78
C ASP A 71 -5.62 -5.92 1.09
N SER A 72 -5.59 -5.94 -0.25
CA SER A 72 -4.86 -6.91 -1.07
C SER A 72 -3.88 -6.22 -2.01
N PRO A 73 -2.68 -5.83 -1.53
CA PRO A 73 -1.67 -5.20 -2.38
C PRO A 73 -1.27 -6.11 -3.54
N ALA A 74 -0.92 -5.49 -4.66
CA ALA A 74 -0.45 -6.21 -5.84
C ALA A 74 0.96 -6.76 -5.62
N GLU A 75 1.79 -6.03 -4.87
CA GLU A 75 3.16 -6.41 -4.59
C GLU A 75 3.60 -5.90 -3.22
N VAL A 76 4.42 -6.71 -2.55
CA VAL A 76 5.06 -6.41 -1.28
C VAL A 76 6.49 -6.90 -1.38
N GLU A 77 7.47 -6.01 -1.22
CA GLU A 77 8.90 -6.33 -1.32
C GLU A 77 9.66 -5.83 -0.10
N ALA A 78 10.55 -6.66 0.44
CA ALA A 78 11.47 -6.24 1.51
C ALA A 78 12.56 -5.31 0.95
N ILE A 79 12.98 -4.31 1.74
CA ILE A 79 13.99 -3.30 1.36
C ILE A 79 15.24 -3.30 2.23
#